data_AF-A0A1Z2XT57-F1
#
_entry.id   AF-A0A1Z2XT57-F1
#
_cell.length_a   1.000
_cell.length_b   1.000
_cell.length_c   1.000
_cell.angle_alpha   90.00
_cell.angle_beta   90.00
_cell.angle_gamma   90.00
#
_symmetry.space_group_name_H-M   'P 1'
#
loop_
_entity.id
_entity.type
_entity.pdbx_description
1 polymer ?
#
loop_
_entity_poly.entity_id
_entity_poly.type
_entity_poly.pdbx_seq_one_letter_code
_entity_poly.pdbx_strand_id
1 'polypeptide(L)'
;MDYEIVLLRRRPDLAPNVCAVYTDEPYRGRGIAGALLKTVCEDMGAMGIDTLYLVTDHTGLYERYGWEFYCMVQGDDGPARMYVNHKNG
;
A
#
# COMPACT_ATOMS: atom_id res chain seq x y z
N MET A 1 12.49 14.17 7.97
CA MET A 1 12.68 14.67 6.59
C MET A 1 12.64 13.51 5.59
N ASP A 2 11.65 12.64 5.77
CA ASP A 2 10.52 12.44 4.84
C ASP A 2 10.89 12.21 3.37
N TYR A 3 11.64 11.13 3.13
CA TYR A 3 11.88 10.58 1.80
C TYR A 3 10.64 9.87 1.22
N GLU A 4 9.72 9.40 2.08
CA GLU A 4 8.41 8.82 1.69
C GLU A 4 7.53 9.77 0.84
N ILE A 5 7.75 11.08 0.92
CA ILE A 5 6.96 12.09 0.20
C ILE A 5 7.45 12.30 -1.24
N VAL A 6 8.67 11.88 -1.60
CA VAL A 6 9.29 12.25 -2.90
C VAL A 6 8.72 11.47 -4.08
N LEU A 7 8.34 10.20 -3.91
CA LEU A 7 7.76 9.38 -5.00
C LEU A 7 6.32 9.80 -5.33
N LEU A 8 5.52 10.14 -4.31
CA LEU A 8 4.16 10.68 -4.45
C LEU A 8 4.12 11.99 -5.26
N ARG A 9 5.15 12.85 -5.17
CA ARG A 9 5.18 14.13 -5.90
C ARG A 9 5.33 13.99 -7.42
N ARG A 10 5.77 12.84 -7.94
CA ARG A 10 5.93 12.63 -9.40
C ARG A 10 4.71 11.97 -10.06
N ARG A 11 3.75 11.47 -9.28
CA ARG A 11 2.49 10.86 -9.74
C ARG A 11 1.32 11.33 -8.88
N PRO A 12 0.93 12.61 -8.97
CA PRO A 12 -0.19 13.15 -8.20
C PRO A 12 -1.54 12.52 -8.58
N ASP A 13 -1.61 11.83 -9.73
CA ASP A 13 -2.74 11.02 -10.17
C ASP A 13 -2.95 9.75 -9.34
N LEU A 14 -1.94 9.31 -8.60
CA LEU A 14 -1.97 8.13 -7.73
C LEU A 14 -2.08 8.56 -6.28
N ALA A 15 -3.18 9.25 -5.95
CA ALA A 15 -3.49 9.67 -4.59
C ALA A 15 -4.90 9.20 -4.19
N PRO A 16 -5.10 8.77 -2.92
CA PRO A 16 -4.10 8.70 -1.84
C PRO A 16 -3.30 7.38 -1.82
N ASN A 17 -2.08 7.43 -1.27
CA ASN A 17 -1.20 6.27 -1.11
C ASN A 17 -1.03 5.87 0.35
N VAL A 18 -1.04 4.57 0.59
CA VAL A 18 -0.61 4.00 1.88
C VAL A 18 0.92 3.91 1.85
N CYS A 19 1.59 4.74 2.65
CA CYS A 19 3.06 4.89 2.62
C CYS A 19 3.80 3.62 3.04
N ALA A 20 3.43 3.02 4.18
CA ALA A 20 3.87 1.69 4.58
C ALA A 20 3.02 1.17 5.74
N VAL A 21 2.85 -0.16 5.82
CA VAL A 21 2.38 -0.84 7.03
C VAL A 21 3.55 -1.66 7.57
N TYR A 22 4.08 -1.29 8.73
CA TYR A 22 5.18 -2.00 9.37
C TYR A 22 4.67 -2.81 10.56
N THR A 23 5.09 -4.08 10.66
CA THR A 23 4.88 -4.91 11.85
C THR A 23 6.25 -5.31 12.39
N ASP A 24 6.51 -4.91 13.64
CA ASP A 24 7.71 -5.29 14.40
C ASP A 24 7.95 -6.80 14.36
N GLU A 25 9.22 -7.21 14.25
CA GLU A 25 9.64 -8.62 14.07
C GLU A 25 8.96 -9.63 15.01
N PRO A 26 8.87 -9.37 16.33
CA PRO A 26 8.23 -10.30 17.27
C PRO A 26 6.72 -10.53 17.01
N TYR A 27 6.09 -9.66 16.22
CA TYR A 27 4.65 -9.64 15.98
C TYR A 27 4.29 -10.03 14.53
N ARG A 28 5.29 -10.32 13.68
CA ARG A 28 5.06 -10.86 12.33
C ARG A 28 4.36 -12.23 12.38
N GLY A 29 3.65 -12.58 11.32
CA GLY A 29 2.93 -13.85 11.22
C GLY A 29 1.64 -13.95 12.04
N ARG A 30 1.24 -12.88 12.74
CA ARG A 30 0.02 -12.85 13.59
C ARG A 30 -1.20 -12.21 12.92
N GLY A 31 -1.14 -11.94 11.61
CA GLY A 31 -2.23 -11.30 10.86
C GLY A 31 -2.40 -9.79 11.11
N ILE A 32 -1.54 -9.16 11.90
CA ILE A 32 -1.62 -7.73 12.25
C ILE A 32 -1.54 -6.83 11.01
N ALA A 33 -0.59 -7.09 10.10
CA ALA A 33 -0.48 -6.33 8.85
C ALA A 33 -1.76 -6.40 8.01
N GLY A 34 -2.39 -7.59 7.94
CA GLY A 34 -3.66 -7.76 7.25
C GLY A 34 -4.81 -6.98 7.88
N ALA A 35 -4.89 -6.99 9.21
CA ALA A 35 -5.89 -6.22 9.94
C ALA A 35 -5.72 -4.71 9.72
N LEU A 36 -4.47 -4.21 9.78
CA LEU A 36 -4.16 -2.80 9.50
C LEU A 36 -4.53 -2.41 8.07
N LEU A 37 -4.16 -3.22 7.08
CA LEU A 37 -4.52 -2.97 5.68
C LEU A 37 -6.03 -2.92 5.48
N LYS A 38 -6.76 -3.86 6.09
CA LYS A 38 -8.23 -3.89 6.03
C LYS A 38 -8.85 -2.64 6.64
N THR A 39 -8.41 -2.24 7.84
CA THR A 39 -8.92 -1.04 8.51
C THR A 39 -8.69 0.21 7.68
N VAL A 40 -7.51 0.38 7.08
CA VAL A 40 -7.22 1.53 6.21
C VAL A 40 -8.14 1.54 4.98
N CYS A 41 -8.35 0.39 4.32
CA CYS A 41 -9.29 0.31 3.19
C CYS A 41 -10.73 0.66 3.60
N GLU A 42 -11.20 0.19 4.76
CA GLU A 42 -12.54 0.49 5.29
C GLU A 42 -12.71 1.97 5.63
N ASP A 43 -11.75 2.57 6.34
CA ASP A 43 -11.77 3.98 6.74
C ASP A 43 -11.74 4.91 5.53
N MET A 44 -10.85 4.65 4.56
CA MET A 44 -10.77 5.43 3.33
C MET A 44 -12.06 5.28 2.51
N GLY A 45 -12.60 4.07 2.43
CA GLY A 45 -13.89 3.81 1.80
C GLY A 45 -15.05 4.55 2.49
N ALA A 46 -15.03 4.72 3.82
CA ALA A 46 -16.03 5.51 4.55
C ALA A 46 -15.90 7.01 4.27
N MET A 47 -14.71 7.47 3.89
CA MET A 47 -14.44 8.86 3.47
C MET A 47 -14.70 9.11 1.98
N GLY A 48 -15.19 8.11 1.23
CA GLY A 48 -15.47 8.22 -0.21
C GLY A 48 -14.22 8.07 -1.10
N ILE A 49 -13.16 7.48 -0.56
CA ILE A 49 -11.92 7.20 -1.27
C ILE A 49 -11.90 5.70 -1.61
N ASP A 50 -12.22 5.39 -2.86
CA ASP A 50 -12.46 4.01 -3.29
C ASP A 50 -11.25 3.33 -3.93
N THR A 51 -10.14 4.04 -4.10
CA THR A 51 -8.91 3.49 -4.69
C THR A 51 -7.70 3.90 -3.87
N LEU A 52 -6.88 2.92 -3.51
CA LEU A 52 -5.62 3.10 -2.80
C LEU A 52 -4.49 2.44 -3.58
N TYR A 53 -3.32 3.07 -3.56
CA TYR A 53 -2.09 2.45 -4.09
C TYR A 53 -1.04 2.26 -3.00
N LEU A 54 -0.18 1.28 -3.24
CA LEU A 54 0.93 0.91 -2.36
C LEU A 54 2.15 0.54 -3.19
N VAL A 55 3.33 1.00 -2.78
CA VAL A 55 4.61 0.66 -3.42
C VAL A 55 5.44 -0.19 -2.47
N THR A 56 6.03 -1.28 -2.97
CA THR A 56 6.80 -2.24 -2.17
C THR A 56 7.77 -3.05 -3.03
N ASP A 57 8.84 -3.54 -2.45
CA ASP A 57 9.72 -4.56 -3.05
C ASP A 57 9.20 -6.01 -2.80
N HIS A 58 8.19 -6.18 -1.95
CA HIS A 58 7.63 -7.48 -1.60
C HIS A 58 6.71 -8.05 -2.70
N THR A 59 6.77 -9.38 -2.87
CA THR A 59 5.88 -10.12 -3.77
C THR A 59 5.08 -11.15 -2.95
N GLY A 60 3.78 -11.26 -3.19
CA GLY A 60 2.92 -12.28 -2.58
C GLY A 60 2.32 -11.93 -1.21
N LEU A 61 2.74 -10.83 -0.56
CA LEU A 61 2.19 -10.41 0.74
C LEU A 61 0.83 -9.72 0.58
N TYR A 62 0.76 -8.73 -0.31
CA TYR A 62 -0.41 -7.87 -0.47
C TYR A 62 -1.53 -8.55 -1.26
N GLU A 63 -1.18 -9.46 -2.17
CA GLU A 63 -2.12 -10.30 -2.92
C GLU A 63 -2.99 -11.16 -2.00
N ARG A 64 -2.43 -11.60 -0.85
CA ARG A 64 -3.19 -12.35 0.17
C ARG A 64 -4.30 -11.52 0.83
N TYR A 65 -4.20 -10.20 0.73
CA TYR A 65 -5.15 -9.24 1.30
C TYR A 65 -5.98 -8.52 0.24
N GLY A 66 -6.04 -9.05 -0.99
CA GLY A 66 -6.89 -8.51 -2.05
C GLY A 66 -6.33 -7.28 -2.76
N TRP A 67 -5.01 -7.06 -2.68
CA TRP A 67 -4.34 -6.06 -3.51
C TRP A 67 -3.91 -6.67 -4.83
N GLU A 68 -4.05 -5.90 -5.92
CA GLU A 68 -3.72 -6.34 -7.28
C GLU A 68 -2.43 -5.68 -7.75
N PHE A 69 -1.57 -6.44 -8.41
CA PHE A 69 -0.36 -5.88 -9.00
C PHE A 69 -0.74 -4.94 -10.15
N TYR A 70 -0.26 -3.69 -10.09
CA TYR A 70 -0.56 -2.67 -11.08
C TYR A 70 0.59 -2.50 -12.08
N CYS A 71 1.80 -2.15 -11.62
CA CYS A 71 2.98 -2.07 -12.48
C CYS A 71 4.29 -2.03 -11.70
N MET A 72 5.42 -2.11 -12.41
CA MET A 72 6.74 -1.80 -11.84
C MET A 72 6.93 -0.29 -11.76
N VAL A 73 7.56 0.17 -10.69
CA VAL A 73 7.96 1.56 -10.46
C VAL A 73 9.42 1.61 -10.00
N GLN A 74 10.03 2.79 -10.05
CA GLN A 74 11.35 3.00 -9.45
C GLN A 74 11.14 3.43 -7.99
N GLY A 75 11.54 2.60 -7.04
CA GLY A 75 11.64 2.95 -5.63
C GLY A 75 13.03 3.48 -5.27
N ASP A 76 13.20 3.87 -4.01
CA ASP A 76 14.44 4.47 -3.51
C ASP A 76 15.63 3.50 -3.55
N ASP A 77 15.38 2.22 -3.25
CA ASP A 77 16.40 1.16 -3.22
C ASP A 77 16.50 0.36 -4.53
N GLY A 78 15.79 0.76 -5.58
CA GLY A 78 15.75 0.04 -6.85
C GLY A 78 14.35 -0.17 -7.41
N PRO A 79 14.18 -1.05 -8.41
CA PRO A 79 12.87 -1.39 -8.94
C PRO A 79 11.93 -1.92 -7.84
N ALA A 80 10.76 -1.32 -7.74
CA ALA A 80 9.70 -1.69 -6.81
C ALA A 80 8.40 -2.02 -7.57
N ARG A 81 7.45 -2.60 -6.87
CA ARG A 81 6.14 -3.02 -7.37
C ARG A 81 5.09 -2.08 -6.82
N MET A 82 4.18 -1.65 -7.67
CA MET A 82 2.99 -0.91 -7.27
C MET A 82 1.79 -1.84 -7.29
N TYR A 83 1.01 -1.80 -6.21
CA TYR A 83 -0.24 -2.50 -6.04
C TYR A 83 -1.39 -1.50 -5.92
N VAL A 84 -2.58 -1.93 -6.32
CA VAL A 84 -3.83 -1.18 -6.19
C VAL A 84 -4.85 -1.99 -5.40
N ASN A 85 -5.65 -1.32 -4.58
CA ASN A 85 -6.84 -1.89 -3.97
C ASN A 85 -8.04 -1.00 -4.28
N HIS A 86 -9.11 -1.65 -4.74
CA HIS A 86 -10.39 -1.00 -4.99
C HIS A 86 -11.36 -1.40 -3.89
N LYS A 87 -12.14 -0.43 -3.39
CA LYS A 87 -13.29 -0.75 -2.54
C LYS A 87 -14.31 -1.51 -3.39
N ASN A 88 -14.50 -2.78 -3.09
CA ASN A 88 -15.64 -3.52 -3.62
C ASN A 88 -16.88 -3.01 -2.89
N GLY A 89 -17.85 -2.50 -3.65
CA GLY A 89 -19.12 -1.95 -3.14
C GLY A 89 -19.97 -2.97 -2.40
#